data_AF-A0A9E1SEX4-F1
#
_entry.id   AF-A0A9E1SEX4-F1
#
_cell.length_a   1.000
_cell.length_b   1.000
_cell.length_c   1.000
_cell.angle_alpha   90.00
_cell.angle_beta   90.00
_cell.angle_gamma   90.00
#
_symmetry.space_group_name_H-M   'P 1'
#
loop_
_entity.id
_entity.type
_entity.pdbx_description
1 polymer ?
#
loop_
_entity_poly.entity_id
_entity_poly.type
_entity_poly.pdbx_seq_one_letter_code
_entity_poly.pdbx_strand_id
1 'polypeptide(L)'
;MTNDPIYKANIGGGELKVTESRIIAELLLNNTDDKTWHQAIVVENILQHKSPAFAQRQSSLIRSRLSLMKPELWELIKDGSKKTATAAVFAAAIKHSALLADFLDLVVRAEFKIYSNALTKKHWTKYLSDCHARDPNMPQWAESTESRLASSIWGILVEVGYLSDKRKKCLQPIQISPEVMNYLKKEQEEKILRCIQVP
;
A
#
# COMPACT_ATOMS: atom_id res chain seq x y z
N MET A 1 6.41 28.87 -1.84
CA MET A 1 5.80 27.56 -2.15
C MET A 1 6.57 26.53 -1.34
N THR A 2 5.99 26.01 -0.25
CA THR A 2 6.62 24.90 0.49
C THR A 2 6.61 23.69 -0.42
N ASN A 3 7.78 23.27 -0.87
CA ASN A 3 7.92 22.17 -1.80
C ASN A 3 7.72 20.87 -1.00
N ASP A 4 6.48 20.39 -0.99
CA ASP A 4 6.06 19.23 -0.20
C ASP A 4 6.89 18.00 -0.61
N PRO A 5 7.40 17.20 0.34
CA PRO A 5 8.25 16.06 -0.01
C PRO A 5 7.46 15.03 -0.81
N ILE A 6 8.08 14.52 -1.86
CA ILE A 6 7.58 13.43 -2.71
C ILE A 6 7.48 12.16 -1.88
N TYR A 7 8.52 11.84 -1.10
CA TYR A 7 8.58 10.63 -0.30
C TYR A 7 8.19 10.90 1.16
N LYS A 8 7.10 10.27 1.59
CA LYS A 8 6.52 10.40 2.93
C LYS A 8 6.57 9.06 3.69
N ALA A 9 6.66 9.10 5.01
CA ALA A 9 6.71 7.90 5.86
C ALA A 9 5.33 7.27 6.15
N ASN A 10 4.29 7.66 5.41
CA ASN A 10 2.90 7.27 5.68
C ASN A 10 2.66 5.75 5.53
N ILE A 11 3.39 5.06 4.66
CA ILE A 11 3.33 3.60 4.50
C ILE A 11 3.79 2.83 5.75
N GLY A 12 4.53 3.47 6.66
CA GLY A 12 4.98 2.89 7.93
C GLY A 12 3.83 2.59 8.91
N GLY A 13 2.63 3.13 8.66
CA GLY A 13 1.46 2.90 9.51
C GLY A 13 0.90 1.47 9.44
N GLY A 14 1.11 0.73 8.34
CA GLY A 14 0.63 -0.66 8.21
C GLY A 14 0.77 -1.26 6.81
N GLU A 15 0.65 -2.59 6.72
CA GLU A 15 0.57 -3.40 5.49
C GLU A 15 -0.81 -3.20 4.80
N LEU A 16 -1.31 -4.13 3.97
CA LEU A 16 -2.58 -3.92 3.25
C LEU A 16 -3.80 -4.07 4.14
N LYS A 17 -3.78 -4.98 5.14
CA LYS A 17 -4.90 -5.17 6.09
C LYS A 17 -6.23 -5.39 5.36
N VAL A 18 -6.28 -6.44 4.53
CA VAL A 18 -7.39 -6.67 3.59
C VAL A 18 -8.73 -6.84 4.31
N THR A 19 -8.77 -7.51 5.46
CA THR A 19 -10.00 -7.67 6.25
C THR A 19 -10.53 -6.32 6.73
N GLU A 20 -9.69 -5.52 7.35
CA GLU A 20 -10.04 -4.17 7.80
C GLU A 20 -10.38 -3.27 6.61
N SER A 21 -9.67 -3.42 5.48
CA SER A 21 -9.95 -2.68 4.25
C SER A 21 -11.33 -2.95 3.67
N ARG A 22 -11.88 -4.16 3.83
CA ARG A 22 -13.27 -4.46 3.45
C ARG A 22 -14.28 -3.68 4.25
N ILE A 23 -14.08 -3.66 5.57
CA ILE A 23 -14.94 -2.92 6.50
C ILE A 23 -14.90 -1.42 6.18
N ILE A 24 -13.69 -0.89 5.94
CA ILE A 24 -13.51 0.52 5.58
C ILE A 24 -14.10 0.84 4.19
N ALA A 25 -13.96 -0.05 3.21
CA ALA A 25 -14.57 0.12 1.89
C ALA A 25 -16.10 0.19 1.98
N GLU A 26 -16.72 -0.64 2.83
CA GLU A 26 -18.16 -0.58 3.08
C GLU A 26 -18.60 0.75 3.72
N LEU A 27 -17.86 1.25 4.71
CA LEU A 27 -18.15 2.56 5.30
C LEU A 27 -18.05 3.70 4.26
N LEU A 28 -17.09 3.62 3.34
CA LEU A 28 -16.92 4.60 2.26
C LEU A 28 -18.08 4.53 1.25
N LEU A 29 -18.51 3.33 0.85
CA LEU A 29 -19.67 3.13 -0.03
C LEU A 29 -20.96 3.70 0.58
N ASN A 30 -21.11 3.60 1.89
CA ASN A 30 -22.26 4.14 2.62
C ASN A 30 -22.20 5.66 2.85
N ASN A 31 -21.17 6.36 2.35
CA ASN A 31 -20.95 7.81 2.55
C ASN A 31 -20.99 8.22 4.04
N THR A 32 -20.41 7.39 4.90
CA THR A 32 -20.42 7.57 6.35
C THR A 32 -19.79 8.90 6.75
N ASP A 33 -20.52 9.73 7.51
CA ASP A 33 -20.01 11.01 8.03
C ASP A 33 -19.00 10.80 9.19
N ASP A 34 -18.29 11.85 9.59
CA ASP A 34 -17.22 11.71 10.60
C ASP A 34 -17.74 11.30 11.99
N LYS A 35 -19.00 11.63 12.32
CA LYS A 35 -19.62 11.21 13.58
C LYS A 35 -19.90 9.71 13.57
N THR A 36 -20.53 9.22 12.51
CA THR A 36 -20.85 7.80 12.34
C THR A 36 -19.57 6.98 12.18
N TRP A 37 -18.54 7.54 11.52
CA TRP A 37 -17.22 6.94 11.44
C TRP A 37 -16.59 6.76 12.82
N HIS A 38 -16.60 7.82 13.64
CA HIS A 38 -16.07 7.75 15.00
C HIS A 38 -16.81 6.71 15.85
N GLN A 39 -18.14 6.71 15.77
CA GLN A 39 -18.98 5.73 16.44
C GLN A 39 -18.59 4.30 16.04
N ALA A 40 -18.52 4.00 14.74
CA ALA A 40 -18.23 2.66 14.25
C ALA A 40 -16.80 2.19 14.60
N ILE A 41 -15.80 3.06 14.46
CA ILE A 41 -14.38 2.69 14.65
C ILE A 41 -13.96 2.70 16.12
N VAL A 42 -14.35 3.72 16.88
CA VAL A 42 -13.83 3.98 18.24
C VAL A 42 -14.74 3.39 19.30
N VAL A 43 -16.06 3.53 19.13
CA VAL A 43 -17.04 3.10 20.14
C VAL A 43 -17.43 1.64 19.92
N GLU A 44 -17.86 1.28 18.71
CA GLU A 44 -18.30 -0.08 18.37
C GLU A 44 -17.14 -1.03 18.08
N ASN A 45 -15.93 -0.49 17.83
CA ASN A 45 -14.71 -1.24 17.56
C ASN A 45 -14.91 -2.33 16.49
N ILE A 46 -15.53 -1.99 15.37
CA ILE A 46 -15.80 -2.95 14.28
C ILE A 46 -14.52 -3.58 13.71
N LEU A 47 -13.36 -2.95 13.91
CA LEU A 47 -12.04 -3.48 13.54
C LEU A 47 -11.47 -4.48 14.56
N GLN A 48 -12.12 -4.64 15.72
CA GLN A 48 -11.77 -5.56 16.80
C GLN A 48 -10.33 -5.41 17.30
N HIS A 49 -9.85 -4.17 17.38
CA HIS A 49 -8.52 -3.87 17.89
C HIS A 49 -8.51 -3.65 19.40
N LYS A 50 -7.38 -3.93 20.04
CA LYS A 50 -7.23 -3.84 21.51
C LYS A 50 -7.29 -2.41 22.06
N SER A 51 -7.07 -1.40 21.22
CA SER A 51 -7.02 0.00 21.62
C SER A 51 -7.77 0.85 20.60
N PRO A 52 -8.65 1.76 21.05
CA PRO A 52 -9.35 2.70 20.16
C PRO A 52 -8.38 3.61 19.39
N ALA A 53 -7.27 4.03 20.02
CA ALA A 53 -6.25 4.83 19.34
C ALA A 53 -5.56 4.07 18.19
N PHE A 54 -5.33 2.76 18.37
CA PHE A 54 -4.80 1.92 17.32
C PHE A 54 -5.82 1.72 16.19
N ALA A 55 -7.10 1.49 16.52
CA ALA A 55 -8.18 1.41 15.53
C ALA A 55 -8.33 2.70 14.72
N GLN A 56 -8.30 3.85 15.39
CA GLN A 56 -8.34 5.16 14.73
C GLN A 56 -7.15 5.34 13.78
N ARG A 57 -5.93 4.98 14.20
CA ARG A 57 -4.74 5.10 13.36
C ARG A 57 -4.79 4.17 12.13
N GLN A 58 -5.20 2.92 12.32
CA GLN A 58 -5.30 1.96 11.20
C GLN A 58 -6.41 2.36 10.22
N SER A 59 -7.61 2.67 10.72
CA SER A 59 -8.73 3.12 9.90
C SER A 59 -8.39 4.40 9.12
N SER A 60 -7.68 5.36 9.73
CA SER A 60 -7.27 6.60 9.04
C SER A 60 -6.32 6.34 7.89
N LEU A 61 -5.34 5.44 8.06
CA LEU A 61 -4.43 5.05 6.97
C LEU A 61 -5.15 4.31 5.84
N ILE A 62 -6.05 3.39 6.19
CA ILE A 62 -6.81 2.63 5.18
C ILE A 62 -7.74 3.58 4.43
N ARG A 63 -8.49 4.45 5.14
CA ARG A 63 -9.34 5.49 4.56
C ARG A 63 -8.52 6.38 3.63
N SER A 64 -7.37 6.88 4.06
CA SER A 64 -6.54 7.78 3.24
C SER A 64 -6.04 7.11 1.96
N ARG A 65 -5.80 5.79 1.95
CA ARG A 65 -5.48 5.03 0.74
C ARG A 65 -6.70 4.88 -0.17
N LEU A 66 -7.81 4.39 0.38
CA LEU A 66 -8.99 4.05 -0.40
C LEU A 66 -9.70 5.29 -0.95
N SER A 67 -9.70 6.41 -0.24
CA SER A 67 -10.32 7.67 -0.68
C SER A 67 -9.64 8.32 -1.89
N LEU A 68 -8.46 7.83 -2.32
CA LEU A 68 -7.84 8.24 -3.59
C LEU A 68 -8.46 7.52 -4.80
N MET A 69 -9.31 6.53 -4.56
CA MET A 69 -9.92 5.67 -5.56
C MET A 69 -11.42 5.92 -5.63
N LYS A 70 -12.08 5.42 -6.68
CA LYS A 70 -13.51 5.58 -6.93
C LYS A 70 -14.31 4.42 -6.30
N PRO A 71 -15.63 4.60 -6.09
CA PRO A 71 -16.50 3.59 -5.50
C PRO A 71 -16.40 2.20 -6.15
N GLU A 72 -16.16 2.12 -7.46
CA GLU A 72 -16.01 0.86 -8.17
C GLU A 72 -14.84 0.01 -7.64
N LEU A 73 -13.74 0.61 -7.19
CA LEU A 73 -12.67 -0.14 -6.54
C LEU A 73 -13.08 -0.61 -5.14
N TRP A 74 -13.87 0.19 -4.42
CA TRP A 74 -14.34 -0.16 -3.08
C TRP A 74 -15.26 -1.37 -3.11
N GLU A 75 -16.11 -1.50 -4.14
CA GLU A 75 -16.92 -2.69 -4.41
C GLU A 75 -16.03 -3.93 -4.64
N LEU A 76 -14.98 -3.80 -5.46
CA LEU A 76 -14.02 -4.90 -5.68
C LEU A 76 -13.31 -5.32 -4.38
N ILE A 77 -13.05 -4.37 -3.47
CA ILE A 77 -12.49 -4.66 -2.15
C ILE A 77 -13.53 -5.39 -1.30
N LYS A 78 -14.74 -4.84 -1.17
CA LYS A 78 -15.82 -5.34 -0.31
C LYS A 78 -16.27 -6.74 -0.69
N ASP A 79 -16.58 -6.97 -1.96
CA ASP A 79 -17.30 -8.15 -2.44
C ASP A 79 -16.42 -9.11 -3.26
N GLY A 80 -15.29 -8.62 -3.77
CA GLY A 80 -14.38 -9.43 -4.59
C GLY A 80 -13.73 -10.58 -3.82
N SER A 81 -13.16 -11.54 -4.57
CA SER A 81 -12.38 -12.64 -3.97
C SER A 81 -11.21 -12.12 -3.11
N LYS A 82 -10.62 -12.96 -2.25
CA LYS A 82 -9.42 -12.56 -1.49
C LYS A 82 -8.33 -12.00 -2.41
N LYS A 83 -8.09 -12.65 -3.56
CA LYS A 83 -7.09 -12.21 -4.54
C LYS A 83 -7.44 -10.83 -5.14
N THR A 84 -8.70 -10.64 -5.54
CA THR A 84 -9.20 -9.39 -6.12
C THR A 84 -9.09 -8.25 -5.11
N ALA A 85 -9.56 -8.44 -3.87
CA ALA A 85 -9.48 -7.42 -2.84
C ALA A 85 -8.03 -7.09 -2.46
N THR A 86 -7.15 -8.10 -2.33
CA THR A 86 -5.72 -7.84 -2.09
C THR A 86 -5.12 -6.98 -3.21
N ALA A 87 -5.38 -7.31 -4.48
CA ALA A 87 -4.90 -6.51 -5.61
C ALA A 87 -5.48 -5.08 -5.62
N ALA A 88 -6.76 -4.92 -5.29
CA ALA A 88 -7.42 -3.62 -5.23
C ALA A 88 -6.87 -2.74 -4.11
N VAL A 89 -6.69 -3.28 -2.90
CA VAL A 89 -6.07 -2.56 -1.77
C VAL A 89 -4.60 -2.23 -2.09
N PHE A 90 -3.89 -3.13 -2.76
CA PHE A 90 -2.52 -2.88 -3.20
C PHE A 90 -2.44 -1.71 -4.19
N ALA A 91 -3.35 -1.65 -5.17
CA ALA A 91 -3.46 -0.52 -6.08
C ALA A 91 -3.65 0.82 -5.33
N ALA A 92 -4.53 0.84 -4.33
CA ALA A 92 -4.76 2.01 -3.49
C ALA A 92 -3.51 2.39 -2.67
N ALA A 93 -2.78 1.41 -2.13
CA ALA A 93 -1.53 1.64 -1.41
C ALA A 93 -0.42 2.20 -2.32
N ILE A 94 -0.33 1.75 -3.58
CA ILE A 94 0.59 2.28 -4.59
C ILE A 94 0.25 3.74 -4.88
N LYS A 95 -1.03 4.07 -5.12
CA LYS A 95 -1.46 5.45 -5.39
C LYS A 95 -1.13 6.40 -4.25
N HIS A 96 -1.30 5.94 -3.02
CA HIS A 96 -1.08 6.72 -1.81
C HIS A 96 0.39 6.92 -1.44
N SER A 97 1.30 6.07 -1.93
CA SER A 97 2.70 6.05 -1.51
C SER A 97 3.64 6.05 -2.69
N ALA A 98 4.20 7.22 -3.02
CA ALA A 98 5.29 7.34 -4.00
C ALA A 98 6.50 6.47 -3.62
N LEU A 99 6.75 6.29 -2.32
CA LEU A 99 7.81 5.40 -1.81
C LEU A 99 7.54 3.92 -2.15
N LEU A 100 6.29 3.48 -2.15
CA LEU A 100 5.95 2.11 -2.57
C LEU A 100 5.97 1.99 -4.10
N ALA A 101 5.38 2.95 -4.80
CA ALA A 101 5.29 2.97 -6.25
C ALA A 101 6.68 2.93 -6.90
N ASP A 102 7.59 3.81 -6.47
CA ASP A 102 8.94 3.87 -7.04
C ASP A 102 9.80 2.68 -6.60
N PHE A 103 9.57 2.12 -5.41
CA PHE A 103 10.26 0.89 -5.02
C PHE A 103 9.90 -0.28 -5.96
N LEU A 104 8.62 -0.41 -6.32
CA LEU A 104 8.17 -1.38 -7.32
C LEU A 104 8.80 -1.10 -8.69
N ASP A 105 8.68 0.14 -9.19
CA ASP A 105 9.10 0.46 -10.56
C ASP A 105 10.61 0.45 -10.77
N LEU A 106 11.38 0.91 -9.79
CA LEU A 106 12.82 1.11 -9.93
C LEU A 106 13.64 -0.05 -9.37
N VAL A 107 13.18 -0.69 -8.29
CA VAL A 107 13.93 -1.77 -7.63
C VAL A 107 13.37 -3.12 -8.00
N VAL A 108 12.11 -3.40 -7.68
CA VAL A 108 11.53 -4.74 -7.88
C VAL A 108 11.57 -5.12 -9.37
N ARG A 109 11.20 -4.21 -10.26
CA ARG A 109 11.33 -4.41 -11.72
C ARG A 109 12.76 -4.69 -12.17
N ALA A 110 13.75 -3.98 -11.64
CA ALA A 110 15.15 -4.17 -12.02
C ALA A 110 15.65 -5.55 -11.56
N GLU A 111 15.27 -5.96 -10.34
CA GLU A 111 15.65 -7.25 -9.78
C GLU A 111 15.02 -8.43 -10.52
N PHE A 112 13.78 -8.30 -11.01
CA PHE A 112 13.19 -9.29 -11.91
C PHE A 112 13.96 -9.42 -13.24
N LYS A 113 14.35 -8.29 -13.85
CA LYS A 113 15.09 -8.29 -15.13
C LYS A 113 16.42 -9.03 -15.06
N ILE A 114 17.09 -9.00 -13.91
CA ILE A 114 18.37 -9.69 -13.69
C ILE A 114 18.19 -11.09 -13.08
N TYR A 115 16.95 -11.60 -13.00
CA TYR A 115 16.62 -12.88 -12.37
C TYR A 115 17.19 -13.03 -10.95
N SER A 116 17.13 -11.95 -10.18
CA SER A 116 17.62 -11.92 -8.81
C SER A 116 16.87 -12.91 -7.92
N ASN A 117 17.60 -13.63 -7.08
CA ASN A 117 17.02 -14.65 -6.22
C ASN A 117 16.20 -14.07 -5.04
N ALA A 118 16.46 -12.82 -4.63
CA ALA A 118 15.80 -12.23 -3.47
C ALA A 118 15.95 -10.70 -3.35
N LEU A 119 15.00 -10.06 -2.68
CA LEU A 119 15.13 -8.68 -2.20
C LEU A 119 15.83 -8.62 -0.84
N THR A 120 16.87 -7.80 -0.73
CA THR A 120 17.73 -7.71 0.46
C THR A 120 17.66 -6.34 1.14
N LYS A 121 18.21 -6.23 2.36
CA LYS A 121 18.35 -4.93 3.06
C LYS A 121 19.20 -3.95 2.25
N LYS A 122 20.19 -4.43 1.48
CA LYS A 122 21.04 -3.57 0.63
C LYS A 122 20.23 -2.86 -0.46
N HIS A 123 19.27 -3.57 -1.08
CA HIS A 123 18.37 -2.96 -2.07
C HIS A 123 17.55 -1.83 -1.45
N TRP A 124 17.04 -2.03 -0.24
CA TRP A 124 16.30 -0.99 0.48
C TRP A 124 17.17 0.21 0.87
N THR A 125 18.36 -0.01 1.42
CA THR A 125 19.26 1.08 1.81
C THR A 125 19.70 1.90 0.60
N LYS A 126 20.06 1.24 -0.52
CA LYS A 126 20.38 1.93 -1.77
C LYS A 126 19.18 2.73 -2.28
N TYR A 127 17.99 2.14 -2.26
CA TYR A 127 16.77 2.82 -2.70
C TYR A 127 16.49 4.10 -1.90
N LEU A 128 16.60 4.07 -0.57
CA LEU A 128 16.42 5.26 0.26
C LEU A 128 17.46 6.34 -0.03
N SER A 129 18.73 5.96 -0.22
CA SER A 129 19.78 6.89 -0.65
C SER A 129 19.43 7.55 -2.00
N ASP A 130 18.94 6.76 -2.96
CA ASP A 130 18.55 7.29 -4.26
C ASP A 130 17.27 8.16 -4.16
N CYS A 131 16.37 7.90 -3.19
CA CYS A 131 15.21 8.76 -2.91
C CYS A 131 15.63 10.14 -2.42
N HIS A 132 16.58 10.23 -1.49
CA HIS A 132 17.12 11.51 -1.02
C HIS A 132 17.77 12.32 -2.15
N ALA A 133 18.42 11.65 -3.11
CA ALA A 133 18.98 12.32 -4.28
C ALA A 133 17.89 12.87 -5.23
N ARG A 134 16.74 12.20 -5.33
CA ARG A 134 15.60 12.63 -6.17
C ARG A 134 14.71 13.68 -5.52
N ASP A 135 14.60 13.66 -4.20
CA ASP A 135 13.76 14.55 -3.41
C ASP A 135 14.60 15.23 -2.31
N PRO A 136 15.21 16.39 -2.60
CA PRO A 136 16.01 17.14 -1.63
C PRO A 136 15.23 17.59 -0.38
N ASN A 137 13.88 17.61 -0.43
CA ASN A 137 13.04 17.98 0.71
C ASN A 137 12.60 16.75 1.53
N MET A 138 12.97 15.54 1.10
CA MET A 138 12.68 14.31 1.84
C MET A 138 13.35 14.39 3.22
N PRO A 139 12.58 14.27 4.31
CA PRO A 139 13.14 14.33 5.65
C PRO A 139 14.08 13.15 5.91
N GLN A 140 15.17 13.39 6.62
CA GLN A 140 16.03 12.33 7.11
C GLN A 140 15.31 11.57 8.23
N TRP A 141 15.05 10.29 8.00
CA TRP A 141 14.36 9.44 8.97
C TRP A 141 15.35 8.79 9.94
N ALA A 142 14.90 8.55 11.17
CA ALA A 142 15.64 7.70 12.10
C ALA A 142 15.65 6.24 11.61
N GLU A 143 16.66 5.46 12.02
CA GLU A 143 16.80 4.05 11.62
C GLU A 143 15.55 3.21 11.97
N SER A 144 14.88 3.53 13.08
CA SER A 144 13.63 2.87 13.50
C SER A 144 12.49 3.12 12.51
N THR A 145 12.38 4.34 11.97
CA THR A 145 11.40 4.70 10.94
C THR A 145 11.74 4.02 9.61
N GLU A 146 12.99 4.07 9.17
CA GLU A 146 13.41 3.38 7.93
C GLU A 146 13.15 1.88 8.00
N SER A 147 13.47 1.26 9.14
CA SER A 147 13.21 -0.17 9.38
C SER A 147 11.72 -0.48 9.37
N ARG A 148 10.90 0.41 9.94
CA ARG A 148 9.44 0.28 9.91
C ARG A 148 8.88 0.39 8.49
N LEU A 149 9.38 1.33 7.69
CA LEU A 149 8.99 1.49 6.28
C LEU A 149 9.35 0.27 5.45
N ALA A 150 10.58 -0.24 5.61
CA ALA A 150 11.01 -1.48 4.98
C ALA A 150 10.09 -2.64 5.36
N SER A 151 9.81 -2.81 6.66
CA SER A 151 8.93 -3.88 7.15
C SER A 151 7.52 -3.81 6.54
N SER A 152 6.94 -2.60 6.44
CA SER A 152 5.64 -2.41 5.80
C SER A 152 5.68 -2.82 4.33
N ILE A 153 6.69 -2.36 3.57
CA ILE A 153 6.81 -2.66 2.14
C ILE A 153 7.03 -4.16 1.93
N TRP A 154 7.92 -4.80 2.69
CA TRP A 154 8.11 -6.25 2.61
C TRP A 154 6.82 -7.02 2.91
N GLY A 155 6.07 -6.59 3.93
CA GLY A 155 4.79 -7.19 4.25
C GLY A 155 3.77 -7.07 3.13
N ILE A 156 3.65 -5.88 2.53
CA ILE A 156 2.78 -5.65 1.37
C ILE A 156 3.17 -6.57 0.21
N LEU A 157 4.46 -6.68 -0.09
CA LEU A 157 4.95 -7.52 -1.19
C LEU A 157 4.74 -9.02 -0.92
N VAL A 158 4.78 -9.47 0.34
CA VAL A 158 4.40 -10.83 0.72
C VAL A 158 2.89 -11.04 0.61
N GLU A 159 2.07 -10.10 1.10
CA GLU A 159 0.61 -10.19 1.06
C GLU A 159 0.07 -10.29 -0.37
N VAL A 160 0.67 -9.56 -1.32
CA VAL A 160 0.30 -9.60 -2.75
C VAL A 160 0.97 -10.75 -3.51
N GLY A 161 1.99 -11.38 -2.94
CA GLY A 161 2.68 -12.55 -3.51
C GLY A 161 3.91 -12.23 -4.37
N TYR A 162 4.39 -10.98 -4.40
CA TYR A 162 5.66 -10.64 -5.04
C TYR A 162 6.86 -11.26 -4.32
N LEU A 163 6.73 -11.53 -3.02
CA LEU A 163 7.74 -12.22 -2.22
C LEU A 163 7.17 -13.51 -1.63
N SER A 164 7.97 -14.58 -1.66
CA SER A 164 7.61 -15.89 -1.10
C SER A 164 7.20 -15.82 0.37
N ASP A 165 7.99 -15.09 1.16
CA ASP A 165 7.83 -14.92 2.60
C ASP A 165 8.76 -13.82 3.14
N LYS A 166 8.56 -13.42 4.40
CA LYS A 166 9.32 -12.35 5.05
C LYS A 166 10.79 -12.73 5.35
N ARG A 167 11.17 -14.01 5.32
CA ARG A 167 12.53 -14.51 5.60
C ARG A 167 13.36 -14.62 4.33
N LYS A 168 12.93 -15.43 3.36
CA LYS A 168 13.66 -15.67 2.11
C LYS A 168 13.54 -14.51 1.12
N LYS A 169 12.37 -13.88 1.06
CA LYS A 169 12.07 -12.75 0.17
C LYS A 169 12.43 -13.06 -1.30
N CYS A 170 12.15 -14.29 -1.74
CA CYS A 170 12.35 -14.67 -3.13
C CYS A 170 11.30 -14.00 -4.00
N LEU A 171 11.73 -13.37 -5.09
CA LEU A 171 10.83 -12.70 -6.03
C LEU A 171 10.00 -13.72 -6.82
N GLN A 172 8.72 -13.42 -6.98
CA GLN A 172 7.78 -14.27 -7.71
C GLN A 172 6.88 -13.41 -8.59
N PRO A 173 6.68 -13.78 -9.87
CA PRO A 173 5.75 -13.07 -10.72
C PRO A 173 4.34 -13.27 -10.18
N ILE A 174 3.54 -12.20 -10.18
CA ILE A 174 2.14 -12.25 -9.77
C ILE A 174 1.23 -11.98 -10.96
N GLN A 175 -0.01 -12.44 -10.85
CA GLN A 175 -1.07 -12.14 -11.79
C GLN A 175 -2.13 -11.29 -11.09
N ILE A 176 -2.21 -10.01 -11.45
CA ILE A 176 -3.25 -9.10 -10.96
C ILE A 176 -4.61 -9.52 -11.54
N SER A 177 -5.68 -9.38 -10.75
CA SER A 177 -7.00 -9.81 -11.20
C SER A 177 -7.49 -8.95 -12.37
N PRO A 178 -8.18 -9.54 -13.38
CA PRO A 178 -8.66 -8.79 -14.53
C PRO A 178 -9.59 -7.62 -14.15
N GLU A 179 -10.40 -7.78 -13.11
CA GLU A 179 -11.33 -6.75 -12.63
C GLU A 179 -10.59 -5.51 -12.15
N VAL A 180 -9.51 -5.69 -11.39
CA VAL A 180 -8.66 -4.57 -10.92
C VAL A 180 -7.93 -3.93 -12.10
N MET A 181 -7.40 -4.72 -13.03
CA MET A 181 -6.74 -4.18 -14.23
C MET A 181 -7.71 -3.38 -15.11
N ASN A 182 -8.95 -3.85 -15.25
CA ASN A 182 -9.97 -3.15 -16.02
C ASN A 182 -10.36 -1.83 -15.36
N TYR A 183 -10.55 -1.83 -14.03
CA TYR A 183 -10.78 -0.61 -13.27
C TYR A 183 -9.64 0.41 -13.49
N LEU A 184 -8.38 -0.02 -13.30
CA LEU A 184 -7.22 0.88 -13.42
C LEU A 184 -7.06 1.46 -14.83
N LYS A 185 -7.38 0.68 -15.88
CA LYS A 185 -7.39 1.15 -17.27
C LYS A 185 -8.53 2.14 -17.52
N LYS A 186 -9.74 1.83 -17.04
CA LYS A 186 -10.92 2.71 -17.18
C LYS A 186 -10.65 4.09 -16.55
N GLU A 187 -10.06 4.10 -15.35
CA GLU A 187 -9.74 5.32 -14.61
C GLU A 187 -8.39 5.97 -15.03
N GLN A 188 -7.72 5.44 -16.06
CA GLN A 188 -6.46 5.98 -16.60
C GLN A 188 -5.33 6.10 -15.56
N GLU A 189 -5.24 5.12 -14.66
CA GLU A 189 -4.26 5.09 -13.58
C GLU A 189 -2.87 4.61 -14.05
N GLU A 190 -2.29 5.30 -15.04
CA GLU A 190 -1.06 4.88 -15.74
C GLU A 190 0.12 4.61 -14.81
N LYS A 191 0.32 5.46 -13.79
CA LYS A 191 1.38 5.25 -12.80
C LYS A 191 1.17 3.94 -12.03
N ILE A 192 -0.08 3.63 -11.67
CA ILE A 192 -0.39 2.40 -10.93
C ILE A 192 -0.25 1.20 -11.84
N LEU A 193 -0.77 1.26 -13.07
CA LEU A 193 -0.64 0.19 -14.07
C LEU A 193 0.83 -0.19 -14.30
N ARG A 194 1.70 0.82 -14.37
CA ARG A 194 3.14 0.61 -14.45
C ARG A 194 3.67 -0.11 -13.21
N CYS A 195 3.34 0.34 -12.01
CA CYS A 195 3.95 -0.17 -10.77
C CYS A 195 3.37 -1.50 -10.28
N ILE A 196 2.08 -1.75 -10.53
CA ILE A 196 1.34 -2.90 -9.97
C ILE A 196 1.70 -4.22 -10.65
N GLN A 197 2.19 -4.14 -11.89
CA GLN A 197 2.58 -5.28 -12.70
C GLN A 197 4.02 -5.09 -13.18
N VAL A 198 4.96 -5.40 -12.28
CA VAL A 198 6.36 -5.59 -12.68
C VAL A 198 6.54 -7.00 -13.28
N PRO A 199 7.20 -7.11 -14.46
CA PRO A 199 7.46 -8.37 -15.15
C PRO A 199 8.44 -9.24 -14.38
#